data_AF-A0A0J9ETX7-F1
#
_entry.id   AF-A0A0J9ETX7-F1
#
_cell.length_a   1.000
_cell.length_b   1.000
_cell.length_c   1.000
_cell.angle_alpha   90.00
_cell.angle_beta   90.00
_cell.angle_gamma   90.00
#
_symmetry.space_group_name_H-M   'P 1'
#
loop_
_entity.id
_entity.type
_entity.pdbx_description
1 polymer ?
#
loop_
_entity_poly.entity_id
_entity_poly.type
_entity_poly.pdbx_seq_one_letter_code
_entity_poly.pdbx_strand_id
1 'polypeptide(L)' 'SLHEICFYQKSENLIFLKIIFTYLVCEIDEKNHQFQYSVLNIIQVIAEFNLIILFK' A
#
# COMPACT_ATOMS: atom_id res chain seq x y z
N SER A 1 -4.63 -19.18 0.24
CA SER A 1 -5.14 -20.35 -0.50
C SER A 1 -5.17 -20.08 -2.01
N LEU A 2 -5.32 -21.09 -2.88
CA LEU A 2 -5.43 -20.87 -4.34
C LEU A 2 -6.60 -19.92 -4.71
N HIS A 3 -7.69 -20.01 -3.95
CA HIS A 3 -8.86 -19.14 -4.09
C HIS A 3 -8.53 -17.66 -3.81
N GLU A 4 -7.79 -17.36 -2.73
CA GLU A 4 -7.35 -15.99 -2.44
C GLU A 4 -6.42 -15.43 -3.53
N ILE A 5 -5.51 -16.24 -4.05
CA ILE A 5 -4.59 -15.81 -5.13
C ILE A 5 -5.38 -15.41 -6.37
N CYS A 6 -6.32 -16.28 -6.81
CA CYS A 6 -7.18 -15.96 -7.95
C CYS A 6 -8.08 -14.74 -7.69
N PHE A 7 -8.55 -14.56 -6.45
CA PHE A 7 -9.35 -13.40 -6.07
C PHE A 7 -8.53 -12.10 -6.17
N TYR A 8 -7.36 -12.04 -5.54
CA TYR A 8 -6.51 -10.84 -5.53
C TYR A 8 -5.89 -10.51 -6.89
N GLN A 9 -5.57 -11.52 -7.70
CA GLN A 9 -5.06 -11.29 -9.07
C GLN A 9 -6.13 -10.69 -10.00
N LYS A 10 -7.41 -10.94 -9.73
CA LYS A 10 -8.52 -10.39 -10.53
C LYS A 10 -9.00 -9.03 -10.03
N SER A 11 -8.68 -8.67 -8.79
CA SER A 11 -9.08 -7.39 -8.20
C SER A 11 -8.00 -6.32 -8.46
N GLU A 12 -8.38 -5.18 -9.04
CA GLU A 12 -7.52 -4.00 -9.16
C GLU A 12 -7.50 -3.13 -7.88
N ASN A 13 -8.06 -3.63 -6.77
CA ASN A 13 -8.15 -2.89 -5.52
C ASN A 13 -6.82 -2.96 -4.74
N LEU A 14 -6.50 -1.85 -4.07
CA LEU A 14 -5.40 -1.81 -3.10
C LEU A 14 -5.67 -2.78 -1.95
N ILE A 15 -4.64 -3.52 -1.56
CA ILE A 15 -4.69 -4.57 -0.54
C ILE A 15 -4.53 -3.97 0.85
N PHE A 16 -3.70 -2.92 1.03
CA PHE A 16 -3.50 -2.32 2.34
C PHE A 16 -4.61 -1.36 2.74
N LEU A 17 -4.96 -1.40 4.02
CA LEU A 17 -5.87 -0.43 4.62
C LEU A 17 -5.17 0.94 4.74
N LYS A 18 -5.78 1.98 4.16
CA LYS A 18 -5.23 3.34 4.11
C LYS A 18 -4.80 3.91 5.46
N ILE A 19 -5.58 3.62 6.52
CA ILE A 19 -5.31 4.13 7.88
C ILE A 19 -4.00 3.55 8.42
N ILE A 20 -3.82 2.23 8.29
CA ILE A 20 -2.63 1.53 8.76
C ILE A 20 -1.41 1.96 7.93
N PHE A 21 -1.57 2.10 6.62
CA PHE A 21 -0.50 2.54 5.74
C PHE A 21 -0.06 3.98 6.05
N THR A 22 -1.00 4.88 6.29
CA THR A 22 -0.70 6.27 6.69
C THR A 22 0.10 6.30 7.99
N TYR A 23 -0.33 5.52 8.99
CA TYR A 23 0.38 5.43 10.27
C TYR A 23 1.82 4.92 10.07
N LEU A 24 2.01 3.88 9.26
CA LEU A 24 3.33 3.34 8.93
C LEU A 24 4.24 4.39 8.29
N VAL A 25 3.71 5.16 7.33
CA VAL A 25 4.49 6.23 6.66
C VAL A 25 4.87 7.33 7.65
N CYS A 26 3.95 7.73 8.55
CA CYS A 26 4.24 8.74 9.57
C CYS A 26 5.30 8.26 10.58
N GLU A 27 5.25 7.00 11.01
CA GLU A 27 6.25 6.40 11.90
C GLU A 27 7.63 6.34 11.24
N ILE A 28 7.70 5.98 9.94
CA ILE A 28 8.96 5.94 9.18
C ILE A 28 9.54 7.34 8.95
N ASP A 29 8.70 8.35 8.72
CA ASP A 29 9.15 9.69 8.37
C ASP A 29 9.85 10.44 9.52
N GLU A 30 9.83 9.92 10.77
CA GLU A 30 10.44 10.44 12.04
C GLU A 30 10.13 11.90 12.42
N LYS A 31 9.84 12.77 11.45
CA LYS A 31 9.66 14.22 11.55
C LYS A 31 8.19 14.64 11.48
N ASN A 32 7.25 13.70 11.43
CA ASN A 32 5.82 14.01 11.32
C ASN A 32 5.53 15.04 10.21
N HIS A 33 6.17 14.91 9.03
CA HIS A 33 5.78 15.76 7.92
C HIS A 33 4.31 15.46 7.58
N GLN A 34 3.50 16.51 7.54
CA GLN A 34 2.12 16.38 7.10
C GLN A 34 2.12 16.15 5.58
N PHE A 35 2.06 14.89 5.20
CA PHE A 35 1.88 14.51 3.81
C PHE A 35 0.48 14.89 3.33
N GLN A 36 0.40 15.38 2.10
CA GLN A 36 -0.90 15.49 1.43
C GLN A 36 -1.49 14.09 1.22
N TYR A 37 -2.81 13.98 1.29
CA TYR A 37 -3.52 12.72 1.04
C TYR A 37 -3.20 12.12 -0.34
N SER A 38 -3.03 12.97 -1.36
CA SER A 38 -2.62 12.56 -2.71
C SER A 38 -1.25 11.88 -2.70
N VAL A 39 -0.30 12.41 -1.94
CA VAL A 39 1.05 11.86 -1.81
C VAL A 39 1.01 10.51 -1.11
N LEU A 40 0.27 10.38 -0.01
CA LEU A 40 0.10 9.11 0.70
C LEU A 40 -0.52 8.03 -0.21
N ASN A 41 -1.52 8.41 -1.03
CA ASN A 41 -2.15 7.49 -1.96
C ASN A 41 -1.19 7.01 -3.06
N ILE A 42 -0.30 7.89 -3.56
CA ILE A 42 0.73 7.53 -4.54
C ILE A 42 1.75 6.58 -3.92
N ILE A 43 2.25 6.89 -2.72
CA ILE A 43 3.21 6.04 -1.99
C ILE A 43 2.61 4.65 -1.78
N GLN A 44 1.33 4.56 -1.42
CA GLN A 44 0.64 3.28 -1.24
C GLN A 44 0.59 2.47 -2.55
N VAL A 45 0.14 3.07 -3.66
CA VAL A 45 0.06 2.40 -4.96
C VAL A 45 1.43 1.86 -5.39
N ILE A 46 2.48 2.67 -5.24
CA ILE A 46 3.85 2.28 -5.61
C ILE A 46 4.36 1.15 -4.71
N ALA A 47 4.13 1.23 -3.40
CA ALA A 47 4.57 0.21 -2.46
C ALA A 47 3.91 -1.14 -2.75
N GLU A 48 2.59 -1.16 -2.95
CA GLU A 48 1.86 -2.39 -3.27
C GLU A 48 2.31 -2.98 -4.61
N PHE A 49 2.50 -2.15 -5.63
CA PHE A 49 3.00 -2.59 -6.92
C PHE A 49 4.39 -3.22 -6.84
N ASN A 50 5.30 -2.59 -6.09
CA ASN A 50 6.65 -3.13 -5.85
C ASN A 50 6.59 -4.47 -5.11
N LEU A 51 5.72 -4.61 -4.11
CA LEU A 51 5.56 -5.88 -3.40
C LEU A 51 4.99 -6.97 -4.31
N ILE A 52 4.01 -6.66 -5.16
CA ILE A 52 3.46 -7.60 -6.15
C ILE A 52 4.57 -8.09 -7.09
N ILE A 53 5.44 -7.17 -7.56
CA ILE A 53 6.60 -7.54 -8.39
C ILE A 53 7.60 -8.40 -7.61
N LEU A 54 7.92 -8.02 -6.37
CA LEU A 54 8.93 -8.70 -5.56
C LEU A 54 8.56 -10.15 -5.22
N PHE A 55 7.27 -10.41 -4.97
CA PHE A 55 6.75 -11.74 -4.63
C PHE A 55 6.31 -12.58 -5.83
N LYS A 56 6.47 -12.05 -7.06
CA LYS A 56 6.24 -12.81 -8.29
C LYS A 56 7.45 -13.70 -8.61
#